data_AF-A0A6I9NRD6-F1
#
_entry.id   AF-A0A6I9NRD6-F1
#
_cell.length_a   1.000
_cell.length_b   1.000
_cell.length_c   1.000
_cell.angle_alpha   90.00
_cell.angle_beta   90.00
_cell.angle_gamma   90.00
#
_symmetry.space_group_name_H-M   'P 1'
#
loop_
_entity.id
_entity.type
_entity.pdbx_description
1 polymer ?
#
loop_
_entity_poly.entity_id
_entity_poly.type
_entity_poly.pdbx_seq_one_letter_code
_entity_poly.pdbx_strand_id
1 'polypeptide(L)'
;MHRTQTQYDNAFIFKVFIFQFVNFYSSPFYVAFFKGRFVGYPTNYGTLFGMRNEDCGPGGCLIELAEQLFIIMVGKQLINNIQEFIIPY
;
A
#
# COMPACT_ATOMS: atom_id res chain seq x y z
N MET A 1 1.40 28.63 12.94
CA MET A 1 0.39 28.64 14.03
C MET A 1 -0.99 28.62 13.38
N HIS A 2 -1.75 27.54 13.57
CA HIS A 2 -3.13 27.48 13.09
C HIS A 2 -4.02 28.33 14.02
N ARG A 3 -4.94 29.10 13.42
CA ARG A 3 -5.70 30.16 14.13
C ARG A 3 -6.97 29.64 14.81
N THR A 4 -7.47 28.48 14.38
CA THR A 4 -8.63 27.78 14.97
C THR A 4 -8.30 26.29 15.12
N GLN A 5 -8.79 25.66 16.19
CA GLN A 5 -8.54 24.24 16.47
C GLN A 5 -9.02 23.33 15.32
N THR A 6 -10.15 23.68 14.70
CA THR A 6 -10.68 22.97 13.52
C THR A 6 -9.76 23.04 12.29
N GLN A 7 -9.04 24.15 12.08
CA GLN A 7 -8.04 24.22 11.00
C GLN A 7 -6.78 23.40 11.31
N TYR A 8 -6.40 23.33 12.58
CA TYR A 8 -5.30 22.47 13.02
C TYR A 8 -5.64 20.99 12.81
N ASP A 9 -6.82 20.56 13.26
CA ASP A 9 -7.26 19.16 13.18
C ASP A 9 -7.44 18.70 11.73
N ASN A 10 -8.04 19.53 10.86
CA ASN A 10 -8.17 19.20 9.44
C ASN A 10 -6.81 19.07 8.74
N ALA A 11 -5.85 19.96 9.04
CA ALA A 11 -4.51 19.87 8.48
C ALA A 11 -3.74 18.65 9.04
N PHE A 12 -3.97 18.30 10.30
CA PHE A 12 -3.40 17.13 10.93
C PHE A 12 -3.92 15.83 10.31
N ILE A 13 -5.25 15.69 10.19
CA ILE A 13 -5.90 14.54 9.55
C ILE A 13 -5.39 14.36 8.12
N PHE A 14 -5.28 15.45 7.36
CA PHE A 14 -4.79 15.41 5.97
C PHE A 14 -3.35 14.91 5.87
N LYS A 15 -2.46 15.37 6.75
CA LYS A 15 -1.06 14.92 6.77
C LYS A 15 -0.94 13.45 7.14
N VAL A 16 -1.70 13.01 8.14
CA VAL A 16 -1.73 11.60 8.56
C VAL A 16 -2.31 10.71 7.45
N PHE A 17 -3.36 11.17 6.77
CA PHE A 17 -3.93 10.47 5.62
C PHE A 17 -2.90 10.25 4.51
N ILE A 18 -2.17 11.30 4.10
CA ILE A 18 -1.14 11.17 3.07
C ILE A 18 -0.04 10.20 3.51
N PHE A 19 0.41 10.30 4.76
CA PHE A 19 1.45 9.41 5.29
C PHE A 19 1.00 7.95 5.25
N GLN A 20 -0.22 7.67 5.73
CA GLN A 20 -0.77 6.31 5.69
C GLN A 20 -1.03 5.84 4.26
N PHE A 21 -1.51 6.70 3.38
CA PHE A 21 -1.73 6.39 1.97
C PHE A 21 -0.43 5.96 1.29
N VAL A 22 0.63 6.75 1.42
CA VAL A 22 1.93 6.40 0.83
C VAL A 22 2.45 5.09 1.41
N ASN A 23 2.40 4.90 2.74
CA ASN A 23 2.88 3.65 3.33
C ASN A 23 2.07 2.42 2.85
N PHE A 24 0.74 2.50 2.86
CA PHE A 24 -0.11 1.35 2.53
C PHE A 24 -0.12 1.04 1.03
N TYR A 25 -0.11 2.07 0.17
CA TYR A 25 -0.14 1.89 -1.28
C TYR A 25 1.25 1.82 -1.93
N SER A 26 2.34 2.11 -1.21
CA SER A 26 3.70 1.99 -1.75
C SER A 26 4.04 0.57 -2.20
N SER A 27 3.73 -0.43 -1.38
CA SER A 27 3.95 -1.85 -1.68
C SER A 27 3.22 -2.30 -2.95
N PRO A 28 1.88 -2.16 -3.07
CA PRO A 28 1.18 -2.56 -4.30
C PRO A 28 1.61 -1.71 -5.51
N PHE A 29 1.89 -0.42 -5.34
CA PHE A 29 2.40 0.40 -6.44
C PHE A 29 3.75 -0.13 -6.98
N TYR A 30 4.65 -0.54 -6.09
CA TYR A 30 5.90 -1.19 -6.47
C TYR A 30 5.65 -2.53 -7.19
N VAL A 31 4.77 -3.36 -6.67
CA VAL A 31 4.44 -4.67 -7.28
C VAL A 31 3.79 -4.52 -8.66
N ALA A 32 2.93 -3.52 -8.86
CA ALA A 32 2.22 -3.30 -10.12
C ALA A 32 3.12 -2.76 -11.24
N PHE A 33 4.02 -1.84 -10.92
CA PHE A 33 4.78 -1.11 -11.93
C PHE A 33 6.23 -1.57 -12.06
N PHE A 34 6.85 -2.04 -10.98
CA PHE A 34 8.29 -2.31 -10.91
C PHE A 34 8.61 -3.81 -10.80
N LYS A 35 7.87 -4.59 -10.00
CA LYS A 35 8.10 -6.03 -9.84
C LYS A 35 7.85 -6.77 -11.17
N GLY A 36 8.79 -7.61 -11.59
CA GLY A 36 8.70 -8.38 -12.84
C GLY A 36 8.95 -7.61 -14.16
N ARG A 37 8.94 -6.27 -14.18
CA ARG A 37 9.22 -5.49 -15.42
C ARG A 37 10.71 -5.39 -15.77
N PHE A 38 11.58 -5.41 -14.77
CA PHE A 38 13.04 -5.35 -14.94
C PHE A 38 13.72 -6.72 -14.82
N VAL A 39 12.92 -7.79 -14.88
CA VAL A 39 13.41 -9.16 -14.93
C VAL A 39 13.77 -9.46 -16.39
N GLY A 40 15.04 -9.73 -16.64
CA GLY A 40 15.51 -10.13 -17.97
C GLY A 40 15.17 -11.59 -18.28
N TYR A 41 15.58 -12.06 -19.46
CA TYR A 41 15.33 -13.45 -19.88
C TYR A 41 16.43 -14.39 -19.31
N PRO A 42 16.18 -15.70 -19.25
CA PRO A 42 17.13 -16.68 -18.70
C PRO A 42 18.37 -16.81 -19.61
N THR A 43 19.28 -15.84 -19.51
CA THR A 43 20.64 -15.71 -20.05
C THR A 43 21.21 -14.33 -19.69
N ASN A 44 20.35 -13.30 -19.57
CA ASN A 44 20.73 -11.94 -19.15
C ASN A 44 19.68 -11.38 -18.19
N TYR A 45 19.88 -11.63 -16.89
CA TYR A 45 19.01 -11.11 -15.84
C TYR A 45 19.27 -9.62 -15.67
N GLY A 46 18.22 -8.79 -15.69
CA GLY A 46 18.31 -7.40 -15.29
C GLY A 46 18.76 -7.31 -13.83
N THR A 47 19.99 -6.85 -13.60
CA THR A 47 20.50 -6.56 -12.25
C THR A 47 20.29 -5.09 -11.96
N LEU A 48 19.51 -4.77 -10.92
CA LEU A 48 19.41 -3.41 -10.40
C LEU A 48 20.35 -3.32 -9.19
N PHE A 49 21.32 -2.40 -9.21
CA PHE A 49 22.34 -2.28 -8.15
C PHE A 49 23.11 -3.58 -7.83
N GLY A 50 23.32 -4.46 -8.83
CA GLY A 50 24.05 -5.72 -8.65
C GLY A 50 23.27 -6.83 -7.94
N MET A 51 21.99 -6.60 -7.59
CA MET A 51 21.10 -7.62 -7.04
C MET A 51 20.10 -8.11 -8.09
N ARG A 52 19.72 -9.39 -8.00
CA ARG A 52 18.74 -9.99 -8.91
C ARG A 52 17.36 -9.43 -8.57
N ASN A 53 16.68 -8.85 -9.56
CA ASN A 53 15.32 -8.34 -9.38
C ASN A 53 14.35 -9.45 -8.96
N GLU A 54 13.33 -9.08 -8.19
CA GLU A 54 12.31 -10.00 -7.72
C GLU A 54 11.49 -10.56 -8.88
N ASP A 55 11.57 -11.88 -9.07
CA ASP A 55 10.75 -12.60 -10.02
C ASP A 55 9.32 -12.75 -9.49
N CYS A 56 8.35 -12.76 -10.39
CA CYS A 56 6.98 -13.03 -10.00
C CYS A 56 6.69 -14.54 -9.95
N GLY A 57 5.91 -14.97 -8.96
CA GLY A 57 5.54 -16.38 -8.80
C GLY A 57 4.69 -16.92 -9.95
N PRO A 58 4.47 -18.26 -10.02
CA PRO A 58 3.74 -18.91 -11.11
C PRO A 58 2.27 -18.45 -11.24
N GLY A 59 1.69 -17.82 -10.22
CA GLY A 59 0.36 -17.20 -10.23
C GLY A 59 0.30 -15.75 -10.74
N GLY A 60 1.44 -15.13 -11.06
CA GLY A 60 1.54 -13.75 -11.55
C GLY A 60 1.40 -12.67 -10.47
N CYS A 61 1.84 -11.44 -10.78
CA CYS A 61 1.92 -10.35 -9.77
C CYS A 61 0.59 -9.68 -9.51
N LEU A 62 -0.39 -9.94 -10.38
CA LEU A 62 -1.76 -9.45 -10.27
C LEU A 62 -2.50 -10.09 -9.10
N ILE A 63 -2.14 -11.32 -8.68
CA ILE A 63 -2.82 -11.97 -7.56
C ILE A 63 -2.36 -11.42 -6.20
N GLU A 64 -1.06 -11.13 -6.06
CA GLU A 64 -0.50 -10.43 -4.89
C GLU A 64 -1.15 -9.03 -4.73
N LEU A 65 -1.36 -8.33 -5.85
CA LEU A 65 -2.06 -7.05 -5.90
C LEU A 65 -3.52 -7.15 -5.48
N ALA A 66 -4.24 -8.14 -6.01
CA ALA A 66 -5.65 -8.36 -5.72
C ALA A 66 -5.87 -8.68 -4.23
N GLU A 67 -4.99 -9.48 -3.63
CA GLU A 67 -5.04 -9.80 -2.21
C GLU A 67 -4.77 -8.57 -1.33
N GLN A 68 -3.76 -7.75 -1.65
CA GLN A 68 -3.52 -6.50 -0.93
C GLN A 68 -4.71 -5.54 -1.01
N LEU A 69 -5.33 -5.39 -2.17
CA LEU A 69 -6.54 -4.55 -2.33
C LEU A 69 -7.74 -5.12 -1.57
N PHE A 70 -7.90 -6.45 -1.56
CA PHE A 70 -8.96 -7.13 -0.81
C PHE A 70 -8.80 -6.89 0.70
N ILE A 71 -7.59 -7.02 1.25
CA ILE A 71 -7.33 -6.75 2.67
C ILE A 71 -7.63 -5.28 3.03
N ILE A 72 -7.32 -4.32 2.15
CA ILE A 72 -7.63 -2.90 2.40
C ILE A 72 -9.13 -2.65 2.46
N MET A 73 -9.87 -3.16 1.47
CA MET A 73 -11.31 -2.94 1.36
C MET A 73 -12.10 -3.65 2.46
N VAL A 74 -11.76 -4.91 2.73
CA VAL A 74 -12.42 -5.70 3.78
C VAL A 74 -11.98 -5.26 5.18
N GLY A 75 -10.69 -4.93 5.35
CA GLY A 75 -10.12 -4.49 6.62
C GLY A 75 -10.71 -3.17 7.11
N LYS A 76 -10.88 -2.17 6.24
CA LYS A 76 -11.52 -0.90 6.64
C LYS A 76 -12.97 -1.08 7.06
N GLN A 77 -13.72 -1.93 6.36
CA GLN A 77 -15.12 -2.22 6.70
C GLN A 77 -15.22 -2.96 8.04
N LEU A 78 -14.33 -3.92 8.30
CA LEU A 78 -14.26 -4.66 9.55
C LEU A 78 -13.83 -3.78 10.73
N ILE A 79 -12.77 -2.99 10.57
CA ILE A 79 -12.25 -2.14 11.65
C ILE A 79 -13.28 -1.08 12.04
N ASN A 80 -13.95 -0.45 11.07
CA ASN A 80 -15.01 0.51 11.38
C ASN A 80 -16.17 -0.14 12.14
N ASN A 81 -16.65 -1.32 11.70
CA ASN A 81 -17.71 -2.05 12.40
C ASN A 81 -17.29 -2.51 13.81
N ILE A 82 -16.04 -2.99 13.98
CA ILE A 82 -15.52 -3.41 15.28
C ILE A 82 -15.33 -2.22 16.21
N GLN A 83 -14.87 -1.08 15.71
CA GLN A 83 -14.64 0.12 16.51
C GLN A 83 -15.97 0.72 16.99
N GLU A 84 -17.02 0.71 16.16
CA GLU A 84 -18.39 1.07 16.60
C GLU A 84 -18.96 0.09 17.64
N PHE A 85 -18.59 -1.19 17.56
CA PHE A 85 -19.04 -2.19 18.53
C PHE A 85 -18.30 -2.14 19.87
N ILE A 86 -16.98 -1.85 19.85
CA ILE A 86 -16.13 -1.81 21.04
C ILE A 86 -16.23 -0.46 21.77
N ILE A 87 -16.48 0.63 21.04
CA ILE A 87 -16.70 1.96 21.63
C ILE A 87 -18.15 2.39 21.35
N PRO A 88 -19.13 1.80 22.04
CA PRO A 88 -20.44 2.41 22.12
C PRO A 88 -20.36 3.56 23.13
N TYR A 89 -20.35 4.79 22.60
CA TYR A 89 -20.20 6.08 23.32
C TYR A 89 -18.79 6.43 23.82
#